data_AF-A0A5E4ZV36-F1
#
_entry.id   AF-A0A5E4ZV36-F1
#
_cell.length_a   1.000
_cell.length_b   1.000
_cell.length_c   1.000
_cell.angle_alpha   90.00
_cell.angle_beta   90.00
_cell.angle_gamma   90.00
#
_symmetry.space_group_name_H-M   'P 1'
#
loop_
_entity.id
_entity.type
_entity.pdbx_description
1 polymer ?
#
loop_
_entity_poly.entity_id
_entity_poly.type
_entity_poly.pdbx_seq_one_letter_code
_entity_poly.pdbx_strand_id
1 'polypeptide(L)'
;MTKLAQLLSRCRYGVFLNINAHRDQSIPIETWLDSLSEEPGCAISATVRRGVVESGNLVDLQCYPHNALDGHHIVHFDVDVAVELALASLGTVGAPHLSSIKRIA
;
A
#
# COMPACT_ATOMS: atom_id res chain seq x y z
N MET A 1 19.68 9.31 3.91
CA MET A 1 18.86 8.13 4.20
C MET A 1 17.80 8.00 3.12
N THR A 2 17.64 6.85 2.47
CA THR A 2 16.61 6.65 1.41
C THR A 2 15.19 6.68 2.00
N LYS A 3 14.16 6.96 1.20
CA LYS A 3 12.75 6.96 1.66
C LYS A 3 12.34 5.61 2.25
N LEU A 4 12.76 4.49 1.63
CA LEU A 4 12.51 3.15 2.16
C LEU A 4 13.17 2.94 3.53
N ALA A 5 14.43 3.39 3.71
CA ALA A 5 15.09 3.30 5.00
C ALA A 5 14.39 4.13 6.08
N GLN A 6 13.82 5.30 5.71
CA GLN A 6 12.99 6.10 6.62
C GLN A 6 11.71 5.35 6.99
N LEU A 7 11.03 4.71 6.02
CA LEU A 7 9.82 3.93 6.28
C LEU A 7 10.11 2.76 7.23
N LEU A 8 11.17 1.98 6.96
CA LEU A 8 11.61 0.90 7.82
C LEU A 8 11.92 1.38 9.24
N SER A 9 12.56 2.54 9.39
CA SER A 9 12.89 3.09 10.72
C SER A 9 11.65 3.52 11.53
N ARG A 10 10.53 3.81 10.86
CA ARG A 10 9.26 4.19 11.49
C ARG A 10 8.32 3.01 11.74
N CYS A 11 8.60 1.85 11.16
CA CYS A 11 7.77 0.66 11.27
C CYS A 11 8.40 -0.38 12.19
N ARG A 12 7.97 -0.40 13.46
CA ARG A 12 8.48 -1.35 14.45
C ARG A 12 8.05 -2.79 14.16
N TYR A 13 6.82 -2.98 13.69
CA TYR A 13 6.27 -4.32 13.49
C TYR A 13 6.72 -4.90 12.13
N GLY A 14 6.65 -4.10 11.07
CA GLY A 14 7.18 -4.52 9.78
C GLY A 14 6.74 -3.66 8.60
N VAL A 15 7.42 -3.87 7.48
CA VAL A 15 7.08 -3.36 6.16
C VAL A 15 7.14 -4.54 5.21
N PHE A 16 6.07 -4.77 4.47
CA PHE A 16 5.96 -5.84 3.48
C PHE A 16 5.73 -5.18 2.13
N LEU A 17 6.65 -5.43 1.19
CA LEU A 17 6.60 -4.90 -0.16
C LEU A 17 6.55 -6.06 -1.13
N ASN A 18 5.43 -6.19 -1.83
CA ASN A 18 5.22 -7.16 -2.88
C ASN A 18 5.15 -6.43 -4.22
N ILE A 19 5.90 -6.93 -5.21
CA ILE A 19 5.87 -6.39 -6.57
C ILE A 19 5.40 -7.52 -7.48
N ASN A 20 4.28 -7.30 -8.17
CA ASN A 20 3.71 -8.22 -9.13
C ASN A 20 3.39 -9.62 -8.57
N ALA A 21 3.02 -9.74 -7.29
CA ALA A 21 2.71 -11.03 -6.64
C ALA A 21 1.61 -11.85 -7.34
N HIS A 22 0.67 -11.19 -8.05
CA HIS A 22 -0.31 -11.86 -8.91
C HIS A 22 0.32 -12.85 -9.92
N ARG A 23 1.56 -12.60 -10.36
CA ARG A 23 2.28 -13.46 -11.32
C ARG A 23 2.71 -14.78 -10.70
N ASP A 24 3.06 -14.79 -9.42
CA ASP A 24 3.47 -16.01 -8.71
C ASP A 24 2.31 -17.01 -8.64
N GLN A 25 1.08 -16.49 -8.64
CA GLN A 25 -0.16 -17.29 -8.62
C GLN A 25 -0.79 -17.42 -10.01
N SER A 26 -0.16 -16.89 -11.06
CA SER A 26 -0.69 -16.86 -12.44
C SER A 26 -2.12 -16.27 -12.52
N ILE A 27 -2.42 -15.28 -11.69
CA ILE A 27 -3.72 -14.59 -11.65
C ILE A 27 -3.65 -13.33 -12.54
N PRO A 28 -4.66 -13.05 -13.38
CA PRO A 28 -4.74 -11.81 -14.13
C PRO A 28 -4.69 -10.57 -13.22
N ILE A 29 -4.01 -9.51 -13.67
CA ILE A 29 -3.76 -8.33 -12.84
C ILE A 29 -5.06 -7.64 -12.42
N GLU A 30 -6.07 -7.65 -13.29
CA GLU A 30 -7.39 -7.09 -13.04
C GLU A 30 -8.12 -7.87 -11.95
N THR A 31 -8.10 -9.20 -12.02
CA THR A 31 -8.70 -10.08 -11.00
C THR A 31 -8.04 -9.86 -9.64
N TRP A 32 -6.72 -9.71 -9.62
CA TRP A 32 -6.00 -9.40 -8.38
C TRP A 32 -6.39 -8.03 -7.80
N LEU A 33 -6.50 -7.00 -8.65
CA LEU A 33 -6.94 -5.67 -8.24
C LEU A 33 -8.39 -5.67 -7.72
N ASP A 34 -9.26 -6.50 -8.28
CA ASP A 34 -10.63 -6.69 -7.78
C ASP A 34 -10.59 -7.27 -6.36
N SER A 35 -9.81 -8.34 -6.12
CA SER A 35 -9.65 -8.93 -4.79
C SER A 35 -9.08 -7.94 -3.76
N LEU A 36 -8.08 -7.14 -4.13
CA LEU A 36 -7.56 -6.09 -3.25
C LEU A 36 -8.62 -5.02 -2.93
N SER A 37 -9.49 -4.69 -3.90
CA SER A 37 -10.54 -3.68 -3.70
C SER A 37 -11.69 -4.17 -2.81
N GLU A 38 -11.82 -5.50 -2.64
CA GLU A 38 -12.79 -6.12 -1.73
C GLU A 38 -12.30 -6.13 -0.27
N GLU A 39 -11.00 -5.91 -0.04
CA GLU A 39 -10.46 -5.83 1.31
C GLU A 39 -11.04 -4.61 2.07
N PRO A 40 -11.55 -4.79 3.29
CA PRO A 40 -12.15 -3.70 4.06
C PRO A 40 -11.19 -2.51 4.22
N GLY A 41 -11.57 -1.36 3.65
CA GLY A 41 -10.78 -0.12 3.74
C GLY A 41 -9.71 0.05 2.66
N CYS A 42 -9.58 -0.90 1.73
CA CYS A 42 -8.70 -0.77 0.56
C CYS A 42 -9.51 -0.26 -0.65
N ALA A 43 -9.47 1.05 -0.88
CA ALA A 43 -10.09 1.67 -2.05
C ALA A 43 -9.00 2.11 -3.04
N ILE A 44 -8.93 1.41 -4.18
CA ILE A 44 -7.98 1.73 -5.26
C ILE A 44 -8.66 2.72 -6.23
N SER A 45 -8.10 3.93 -6.39
CA SER A 45 -8.65 4.88 -7.35
C SER A 45 -8.53 4.42 -8.79
N ALA A 46 -9.43 4.92 -9.64
CA ALA A 46 -9.44 4.61 -11.07
C ALA A 46 -8.12 4.96 -11.77
N THR A 47 -7.45 6.03 -11.33
CA THR A 47 -6.15 6.45 -11.87
C THR A 47 -5.06 5.42 -11.56
N VAL A 48 -4.97 4.97 -10.31
CA VAL A 48 -4.00 3.95 -9.90
C VAL A 48 -4.29 2.63 -10.60
N ARG A 49 -5.57 2.19 -10.60
CA ARG A 49 -5.98 0.97 -11.31
C ARG A 49 -5.57 1.00 -12.78
N ARG A 50 -5.84 2.10 -13.50
CA ARG A 50 -5.44 2.26 -14.90
C ARG A 50 -3.93 2.21 -15.07
N GLY A 51 -3.18 2.93 -14.23
CA GLY A 51 -1.72 2.92 -14.27
C GLY A 51 -1.11 1.53 -14.03
N VAL A 52 -1.69 0.73 -13.15
CA VAL A 52 -1.28 -0.67 -12.92
C VAL A 52 -1.50 -1.52 -14.18
N VAL A 53 -2.69 -1.44 -14.79
CA VAL A 53 -3.02 -2.22 -16.00
C VAL A 53 -2.14 -1.80 -17.19
N GLU A 54 -1.95 -0.50 -17.41
CA GLU A 54 -1.15 0.01 -18.53
C GLU A 54 0.34 -0.32 -18.41
N SER A 55 0.90 -0.25 -17.19
CA SER A 55 2.30 -0.57 -16.94
C SER A 55 2.57 -2.06 -16.76
N GLY A 56 1.52 -2.85 -16.47
CA GLY A 56 1.65 -4.22 -16.00
C GLY A 56 2.39 -4.36 -14.67
N ASN A 57 2.56 -3.25 -13.93
CA ASN A 57 3.30 -3.20 -12.68
C ASN A 57 2.35 -2.93 -11.52
N LEU A 58 2.29 -3.87 -10.58
CA LEU A 58 1.55 -3.77 -9.34
C LEU A 58 2.54 -3.73 -8.18
N VAL A 59 2.48 -2.64 -7.40
CA VAL A 59 3.16 -2.50 -6.12
C VAL A 59 2.12 -2.56 -5.02
N ASP A 60 2.27 -3.55 -4.14
CA ASP A 60 1.45 -3.75 -2.95
C ASP A 60 2.37 -3.58 -1.72
N LEU A 61 2.16 -2.48 -1.01
CA LEU A 61 2.97 -2.08 0.15
C LEU A 61 2.10 -2.04 1.41
N GLN A 62 2.44 -2.87 2.37
CA GLN A 62 1.85 -2.86 3.70
C GLN A 62 2.87 -2.40 4.74
N CYS A 63 2.51 -1.47 5.60
CA CYS A 63 3.40 -0.99 6.66
C CYS A 63 2.71 -0.89 8.02
N TYR A 64 3.42 -1.32 9.06
CA TYR A 64 2.88 -1.52 10.40
C TYR A 64 3.76 -0.75 11.42
N PRO A 65 3.42 0.52 11.75
CA PRO A 65 4.18 1.37 12.66
C PRO A 65 4.33 0.78 14.06
N HIS A 66 3.23 0.28 14.64
CA HIS A 66 3.19 -0.14 16.04
C HIS A 66 2.90 -1.63 16.22
N ASN A 67 1.86 -2.15 15.56
CA ASN A 67 1.38 -3.53 15.68
C ASN A 67 0.63 -3.97 14.41
N ALA A 68 0.21 -5.24 14.34
CA ALA A 68 -0.50 -5.82 13.20
C ALA A 68 -1.88 -5.19 12.90
N LEU A 69 -2.53 -4.57 13.89
CA LEU A 69 -3.85 -3.94 13.73
C LEU A 69 -3.74 -2.49 13.22
N ASP A 70 -2.57 -1.87 13.36
CA ASP A 70 -2.30 -0.51 12.91
C ASP A 70 -1.65 -0.50 11.51
N GLY A 71 -2.03 -1.41 10.63
CA GLY A 71 -1.50 -1.49 9.27
C GLY A 71 -1.95 -0.33 8.37
N HIS A 72 -1.10 0.08 7.43
CA HIS A 72 -1.46 0.89 6.28
C HIS A 72 -1.20 0.06 5.02
N HIS A 73 -2.14 0.07 4.08
CA HIS A 73 -2.04 -0.65 2.82
C HIS A 73 -2.07 0.35 1.66
N ILE A 74 -1.03 0.31 0.84
CA ILE A 74 -0.82 1.21 -0.29
C ILE A 74 -0.67 0.35 -1.54
N VAL A 75 -1.55 0.59 -2.51
CA VAL A 75 -1.45 0.00 -3.85
C VAL A 75 -1.05 1.09 -4.83
N HIS A 76 -0.04 0.85 -5.65
CA HIS A 76 0.39 1.77 -6.70
C HIS A 76 1.05 1.01 -7.86
N PHE A 77 1.34 1.68 -8.98
CA PHE A 77 2.14 1.13 -10.09
C PHE A 77 3.60 1.60 -10.07
N ASP A 78 3.97 2.43 -9.09
CA ASP A 78 5.28 3.05 -8.93
C ASP A 78 5.71 2.89 -7.47
N VAL A 79 6.91 2.32 -7.26
CA VAL A 79 7.41 1.97 -5.93
C VAL A 79 7.83 3.21 -5.14
N ASP A 80 8.41 4.21 -5.78
CA ASP A 80 8.87 5.43 -5.10
C ASP A 80 7.67 6.25 -4.62
N VAL A 81 6.61 6.31 -5.45
CA VAL A 81 5.34 6.93 -5.06
C VAL A 81 4.66 6.14 -3.94
N ALA A 82 4.64 4.80 -4.01
CA ALA A 82 4.06 3.97 -2.94
C ALA A 82 4.74 4.21 -1.58
N VAL A 83 6.08 4.27 -1.56
CA VAL A 83 6.86 4.52 -0.34
C VAL A 83 6.64 5.95 0.17
N GLU A 84 6.51 6.93 -0.71
CA GLU A 84 6.21 8.31 -0.33
C GLU A 84 4.81 8.44 0.30
N LEU A 85 3.79 7.81 -0.30
CA LEU A 85 2.44 7.76 0.25
C LEU A 85 2.41 7.06 1.62
N ALA A 86 3.15 5.96 1.76
CA ALA A 86 3.28 5.27 3.04
C ALA A 86 3.89 6.19 4.11
N LEU A 87 5.00 6.87 3.81
CA LEU A 87 5.62 7.83 4.74
C LEU A 87 4.68 8.99 5.11
N ALA A 88 3.95 9.53 4.12
CA ALA A 88 2.96 10.58 4.35
C ALA A 88 1.85 10.10 5.30
N SER A 89 1.38 8.87 5.12
CA SER A 89 0.35 8.27 5.97
C SER A 89 0.78 8.13 7.43
N LEU A 90 2.09 7.94 7.68
CA LEU A 90 2.69 7.91 9.02
C LEU A 90 2.94 9.30 9.63
N GLY A 91 2.99 10.36 8.80
CA GLY A 91 3.31 11.74 9.21
C GLY A 91 2.10 12.61 9.57
N THR A 92 0.88 12.13 9.31
CA THR A 92 -0.38 12.83 9.66
C THR A 92 -0.68 12.68 11.16
N VAL A 93 0.10 13.35 12.00
CA VAL A 93 -0.18 13.52 13.43
C VAL A 93 -1.38 14.46 13.58
N GLY A 94 -2.55 13.94 13.97
CA GLY A 94 -3.69 14.79 14.32
C GLY A 94 -5.10 14.20 14.25
N ALA A 95 -5.30 12.90 14.00
CA ALA A 95 -6.63 12.28 14.16
C ALA A 95 -6.60 11.27 15.31
N PRO A 96 -7.53 11.36 16.28
CA PRO A 96 -7.57 10.45 17.41
C PRO A 96 -7.88 9.03 16.91
N HIS A 97 -7.34 8.07 17.66
CA HIS A 97 -7.64 6.64 17.70
C HIS A 97 -9.07 6.31 17.20
N LEU A 98 -9.24 6.15 15.89
CA LEU A 98 -10.43 5.60 15.26
C LEU A 98 -9.93 4.50 14.35
N SER A 99 -10.20 3.28 14.79
CA SER A 99 -10.14 2.05 14.03
C SER A 99 -10.49 2.26 12.54
N SER A 100 -9.59 1.77 11.68
CA SER A 100 -9.89 1.29 10.32
C SER A 100 -10.20 2.30 9.20
N ILE A 101 -9.64 3.51 9.20
CA ILE A 101 -9.67 4.36 8.00
C ILE A 101 -8.26 4.81 7.64
N LYS A 102 -7.66 4.22 6.59
CA LYS A 102 -6.39 4.70 6.01
C LYS A 102 -6.56 4.96 4.51
N ARG A 103 -6.67 6.26 4.23
CA ARG A 103 -6.93 6.96 2.96
C ARG A 103 -5.98 6.49 1.84
N ILE A 104 -6.51 5.91 0.76
CA ILE A 104 -6.84 6.51 -0.57
C ILE A 104 -5.68 7.27 -1.21
N ALA A 105 -5.20 6.73 -2.35
CA ALA A 105 -4.56 7.47 -3.44
C ALA A 105 -5.63 7.86 -4.47
#